data_AF-A0A7S1VZ71-F1
#
_entry.id   AF-A0A7S1VZ71-F1
#
_cell.length_a   1.000
_cell.length_b   1.000
_cell.length_c   1.000
_cell.angle_alpha   90.00
_cell.angle_beta   90.00
_cell.angle_gamma   90.00
#
_symmetry.space_group_name_H-M   'P 1'
#
loop_
_entity.id
_entity.type
_entity.pdbx_description
1 polymer ?
#
loop_
_entity_poly.entity_id
_entity_poly.type
_entity_poly.pdbx_seq_one_letter_code
_entity_poly.pdbx_strand_id
1 'polypeptide(L)'
;ALQQIEAGLASGRGCTPREIVEALTLSQLEMKTCAFEASSGHMELHAMDDVMPVFIFVLVRSSLLRPFSCASFMQDALSQDERLDSEGRAVLLLESAARYVAYDWDVSELVGSN
;
A
#
# COMPACT_ATOMS: atom_id res chain seq x y z
N ALA A 1 1.52 -9.94 1.19
CA ALA A 1 2.47 -9.45 0.17
C ALA A 1 3.35 -8.24 0.58
N LEU A 2 2.86 -7.17 1.24
CA LEU A 2 3.68 -5.99 1.62
C LEU A 2 4.98 -6.27 2.42
N GLN A 3 5.01 -7.34 3.25
CA GLN A 3 6.22 -7.76 3.96
C GLN A 3 7.39 -8.14 3.01
N GLN A 4 7.09 -8.61 1.80
CA GLN A 4 8.10 -8.97 0.82
C GLN A 4 8.78 -7.73 0.21
N ILE A 5 8.12 -6.56 0.23
CA ILE A 5 8.67 -5.29 -0.26
C ILE A 5 9.86 -4.86 0.62
N GLU A 6 9.70 -4.89 1.94
CA GLU A 6 10.80 -4.52 2.86
C GLU A 6 11.96 -5.53 2.77
N ALA A 7 11.65 -6.83 2.66
CA ALA A 7 12.67 -7.86 2.50
C ALA A 7 13.48 -7.71 1.19
N GLY A 8 12.81 -7.31 0.10
CA GLY A 8 13.46 -6.99 -1.18
C GLY A 8 14.39 -5.78 -1.09
N LEU A 9 14.01 -4.77 -0.31
CA LEU A 9 14.79 -3.54 -0.11
C LEU A 9 15.95 -3.71 0.88
N ALA A 10 15.80 -4.57 1.89
CA ALA A 10 16.80 -4.74 2.95
C ALA A 10 17.91 -5.76 2.61
N SER A 11 17.65 -6.74 1.73
CA SER A 11 18.51 -7.93 1.62
C SER A 11 19.71 -7.82 0.68
N GLY A 12 19.92 -6.70 -0.02
CA GLY A 12 21.11 -6.48 -0.87
C GLY A 12 21.26 -7.42 -2.09
N ARG A 13 20.47 -8.50 -2.17
CA ARG A 13 20.26 -9.36 -3.35
C ARG A 13 19.05 -8.87 -4.16
N GLY A 14 18.89 -7.54 -4.18
CA GLY A 14 17.62 -6.82 -4.13
C GLY A 14 16.63 -7.09 -5.26
N CYS A 15 15.35 -7.02 -4.89
CA CYS A 15 14.28 -6.84 -5.86
C CYS A 15 14.52 -5.54 -6.61
N THR A 16 14.36 -5.59 -7.93
CA THR A 16 14.34 -4.40 -8.76
C THR A 16 13.16 -3.50 -8.34
N PRO A 17 13.26 -2.18 -8.51
CA PRO A 17 12.13 -1.28 -8.29
C PRO A 17 10.86 -1.74 -8.99
N ARG A 18 11.00 -2.37 -10.16
CA ARG A 18 9.89 -2.90 -10.95
C ARG A 18 9.19 -4.09 -10.28
N GLU A 19 9.96 -5.04 -9.78
CA GLU A 19 9.40 -6.18 -9.03
C GLU A 19 8.67 -5.70 -7.76
N ILE A 20 9.12 -4.60 -7.16
CA ILE A 20 8.45 -4.01 -6.00
C ILE A 20 7.11 -3.36 -6.39
N VAL A 21 7.05 -2.67 -7.53
CA VAL A 21 5.77 -2.15 -8.09
C VAL A 21 4.81 -3.31 -8.34
N GLU A 22 5.28 -4.39 -8.97
CA GLU A 22 4.44 -5.57 -9.25
C GLU A 22 3.93 -6.23 -7.97
N ALA A 23 4.80 -6.37 -6.96
CA ALA A 23 4.40 -6.87 -5.64
C ALA A 23 3.37 -5.96 -4.95
N LEU A 24 3.47 -4.65 -5.11
CA LEU A 24 2.49 -3.70 -4.60
C LEU A 24 1.13 -3.85 -5.31
N THR A 25 1.13 -3.91 -6.65
CA THR A 25 -0.08 -4.10 -7.44
C THR A 25 -0.77 -5.42 -7.11
N LEU A 26 0.01 -6.49 -6.95
CA LEU A 26 -0.51 -7.79 -6.52
C LEU A 26 -1.09 -7.74 -5.11
N SER A 27 -0.44 -7.03 -4.17
CA SER A 27 -0.96 -6.82 -2.81
C SER A 27 -2.32 -6.12 -2.82
N GLN A 28 -2.52 -5.15 -3.71
CA GLN A 28 -3.80 -4.44 -3.84
C GLN A 28 -4.88 -5.33 -4.44
N LEU A 29 -4.54 -6.16 -5.42
CA LEU A 29 -5.47 -7.13 -5.97
C LEU A 29 -5.89 -8.16 -4.92
N GLU A 30 -4.92 -8.73 -4.19
CA GLU A 30 -5.14 -9.68 -3.08
C GLU A 30 -6.10 -9.07 -2.04
N MET A 31 -5.87 -7.81 -1.63
CA MET A 31 -6.77 -7.09 -0.71
C MET A 31 -8.20 -6.99 -1.25
N LYS A 32 -8.38 -6.62 -2.52
CA LYS A 32 -9.70 -6.50 -3.14
C LYS A 32 -10.41 -7.86 -3.21
N THR A 33 -9.68 -8.91 -3.59
CA THR A 33 -10.19 -10.28 -3.63
C THR A 33 -10.63 -10.74 -2.24
N CYS A 34 -9.82 -10.52 -1.20
CA CYS A 34 -10.19 -10.87 0.16
C CYS A 34 -11.45 -10.14 0.64
N ALA A 35 -11.61 -8.85 0.30
CA ALA A 35 -12.81 -8.10 0.65
C ALA A 35 -14.07 -8.65 -0.06
N PHE A 36 -13.93 -8.98 -1.35
CA PHE A 36 -15.00 -9.59 -2.14
C PHE A 36 -15.42 -10.96 -1.56
N GLU A 37 -14.45 -11.83 -1.27
CA GLU A 37 -14.70 -13.14 -0.67
C GLU A 37 -15.34 -13.05 0.71
N ALA A 38 -14.84 -12.18 1.59
CA ALA A 38 -15.38 -11.98 2.93
C ALA A 38 -16.84 -11.47 2.91
N SER A 39 -17.20 -10.72 1.87
CA SER A 39 -18.57 -10.26 1.65
C SER A 39 -19.47 -11.29 0.96
N SER A 40 -19.01 -12.54 0.74
CA SER A 40 -19.72 -13.55 -0.06
C SER A 40 -20.06 -13.06 -1.48
N GLY A 41 -19.23 -12.18 -2.05
CA GLY A 41 -19.40 -11.59 -3.37
C GLY A 41 -20.34 -10.39 -3.44
N HIS A 42 -20.72 -9.79 -2.30
CA HIS A 42 -21.66 -8.67 -2.26
C HIS A 42 -21.00 -7.28 -2.27
N MET A 43 -19.70 -7.19 -1.97
CA MET A 43 -18.97 -5.94 -1.86
C MET A 43 -17.68 -5.99 -2.67
N GLU A 44 -17.56 -5.11 -3.65
CA GLU A 44 -16.34 -4.92 -4.42
C GLU A 44 -15.73 -3.56 -4.08
N LEU A 45 -14.45 -3.55 -3.68
CA LEU A 45 -13.73 -2.31 -3.35
C LEU A 45 -13.36 -1.57 -4.65
N HIS A 46 -14.28 -0.72 -5.11
CA HIS A 46 -14.14 0.05 -6.33
C HIS A 46 -13.82 1.52 -6.07
N ALA A 47 -14.56 2.17 -5.18
CA ALA A 47 -14.38 3.59 -4.90
C ALA A 47 -13.16 3.81 -3.99
N MET A 48 -12.51 4.96 -4.14
CA MET A 48 -11.34 5.29 -3.31
C MET A 48 -11.71 5.40 -1.83
N ASP A 49 -12.94 5.85 -1.54
CA ASP A 49 -13.48 5.96 -0.20
C ASP A 49 -13.63 4.59 0.50
N ASP A 50 -13.74 3.51 -0.28
CA ASP A 50 -13.75 2.13 0.23
C ASP A 50 -12.34 1.53 0.27
N VAL A 51 -11.53 1.79 -0.77
CA VAL A 51 -10.19 1.23 -0.96
C VAL A 51 -9.20 1.80 0.07
N MET A 52 -9.20 3.12 0.27
CA MET A 52 -8.21 3.80 1.11
C MET A 52 -8.25 3.35 2.57
N PRO A 53 -9.42 3.29 3.26
CA PRO A 53 -9.46 2.84 4.65
C PRO A 53 -8.99 1.40 4.83
N VAL A 54 -9.36 0.50 3.92
CA VAL A 54 -8.92 -0.90 3.95
C VAL A 54 -7.41 -0.99 3.71
N PHE A 55 -6.89 -0.23 2.75
CA PHE A 55 -5.46 -0.20 2.46
C PHE A 55 -4.63 0.35 3.63
N ILE A 56 -5.11 1.40 4.31
CA ILE A 56 -4.48 1.93 5.53
C ILE A 56 -4.44 0.84 6.62
N PHE A 57 -5.54 0.13 6.84
CA PHE A 57 -5.58 -0.97 7.81
C PHE A 57 -4.54 -2.05 7.48
N VAL A 58 -4.45 -2.46 6.21
CA VAL A 58 -3.45 -3.43 5.75
C VAL A 58 -2.03 -2.90 5.94
N LEU A 59 -1.79 -1.62 5.63
CA LEU A 59 -0.48 -0.98 5.77
C LEU A 59 -0.02 -0.92 7.23
N VAL A 60 -0.87 -0.47 8.15
CA VAL A 60 -0.55 -0.38 9.60
C VAL A 60 -0.30 -1.77 10.20
N ARG A 61 -0.99 -2.79 9.70
CA ARG A 61 -0.80 -4.19 10.11
C ARG A 61 0.38 -4.88 9.42
N SER A 62 0.97 -4.25 8.40
CA SER A 62 2.13 -4.78 7.69
C SER A 62 3.42 -4.55 8.48
N SER A 63 4.50 -5.20 8.03
CA SER A 63 5.87 -4.97 8.54
C SER A 63 6.68 -4.04 7.65
N LEU A 64 6.03 -3.23 6.81
CA LEU A 64 6.69 -2.24 5.94
C LEU A 64 7.16 -1.07 6.80
N LEU A 65 8.49 -0.93 6.98
CA LEU A 65 9.05 0.04 7.93
C LEU A 65 9.13 1.44 7.35
N ARG A 66 9.38 1.54 6.04
CA ARG A 66 9.66 2.83 5.36
C ARG A 66 8.75 3.05 4.15
N PRO A 67 7.42 3.05 4.34
CA PRO A 67 6.47 3.08 3.23
C PRO A 67 6.64 4.30 2.31
N PHE A 68 7.02 5.46 2.85
CA PHE A 68 7.37 6.65 2.08
C PHE A 68 8.55 6.42 1.13
N SER A 69 9.68 5.95 1.66
CA SER A 69 10.87 5.71 0.86
C SER A 69 10.61 4.65 -0.20
N CYS A 70 9.82 3.62 0.14
CA CYS A 70 9.38 2.61 -0.81
C CYS A 70 8.55 3.23 -1.95
N ALA A 71 7.59 4.10 -1.64
CA ALA A 71 6.77 4.75 -2.65
C ALA A 71 7.60 5.65 -3.57
N SER A 72 8.51 6.46 -3.02
CA SER A 72 9.42 7.29 -3.84
C SER A 72 10.31 6.43 -4.75
N PHE A 73 10.87 5.34 -4.22
CA PHE A 73 11.71 4.42 -5.00
C PHE A 73 10.93 3.74 -6.14
N MET A 74 9.68 3.35 -5.89
CA MET A 74 8.79 2.82 -6.92
C MET A 74 8.43 3.87 -7.97
N GLN A 75 8.18 5.11 -7.56
CA GLN A 75 7.82 6.20 -8.47
C GLN A 75 8.92 6.50 -9.50
N ASP A 76 10.18 6.39 -9.08
CA ASP A 76 11.34 6.56 -9.96
C ASP A 76 11.50 5.43 -11.00
N ALA A 77 10.88 4.27 -10.74
CA ALA A 77 10.87 3.13 -11.65
C ALA A 77 9.82 3.21 -12.76
N LEU A 78 8.81 4.08 -12.58
CA LEU A 78 7.70 4.22 -13.52
C LEU A 78 8.02 5.26 -14.58
N SER A 79 7.78 4.89 -15.84
CA SER A 79 7.73 5.84 -16.95
C SER A 79 6.56 6.82 -16.79
N GLN A 80 6.56 7.89 -17.59
CA GLN A 80 5.52 8.92 -17.52
C GLN A 80 4.11 8.35 -17.78
N ASP A 81 3.98 7.40 -18.71
CA ASP A 81 2.70 6.77 -19.04
C ASP A 81 2.23 5.85 -17.89
N GLU A 82 3.14 5.06 -17.31
CA GLU A 82 2.81 4.14 -16.21
C GLU A 82 2.41 4.88 -14.92
N ARG A 83 2.93 6.10 -14.72
CA ARG A 83 2.51 6.96 -13.61
C ARG A 83 1.03 7.38 -13.70
N LEU A 84 0.45 7.35 -14.89
CA LEU A 84 -0.97 7.66 -15.12
C LEU A 84 -1.86 6.40 -15.08
N ASP A 85 -1.26 5.21 -15.16
CA ASP A 85 -1.97 3.95 -15.16
C ASP A 85 -2.07 3.30 -13.77
N SER A 86 -2.36 2.00 -13.74
CA SER A 86 -2.71 1.24 -12.54
C SER A 86 -1.57 1.18 -11.53
N GLU A 87 -0.34 1.08 -12.02
CA GLU A 87 0.89 1.05 -11.25
C GLU A 87 1.13 2.39 -10.58
N GLY A 88 0.99 3.50 -11.32
CA GLY A 88 1.07 4.84 -10.77
C GLY A 88 0.01 5.10 -9.70
N ARG A 89 -1.24 4.68 -9.94
CA ARG A 89 -2.31 4.75 -8.94
C ARG A 89 -2.00 3.90 -7.71
N ALA A 90 -1.40 2.73 -7.89
CA ALA A 90 -1.03 1.85 -6.79
C ALA A 90 0.05 2.48 -5.89
N VAL A 91 1.11 3.05 -6.49
CA VAL A 91 2.18 3.75 -5.77
C VAL A 91 1.64 5.01 -5.08
N LEU A 92 0.75 5.76 -5.74
CA LEU A 92 0.11 6.95 -5.16
C LEU A 92 -0.76 6.58 -3.95
N LEU A 93 -1.48 5.46 -4.00
CA LEU A 93 -2.26 4.96 -2.87
C LEU A 93 -1.34 4.63 -1.67
N LEU A 94 -0.21 3.95 -1.91
CA LEU A 94 0.78 3.66 -0.88
C LEU A 94 1.33 4.94 -0.25
N GLU A 95 1.71 5.91 -1.07
CA GLU A 95 2.24 7.19 -0.60
C GLU A 95 1.22 7.97 0.23
N SER A 96 -0.03 8.01 -0.24
CA SER A 96 -1.13 8.70 0.43
C SER A 96 -1.48 8.05 1.76
N ALA A 97 -1.57 6.72 1.81
CA ALA A 97 -1.81 5.98 3.04
C ALA A 97 -0.64 6.15 4.03
N ALA A 98 0.60 6.14 3.55
CA ALA A 98 1.78 6.39 4.38
C ALA A 98 1.76 7.80 5.00
N ARG A 99 1.36 8.82 4.23
CA ARG A 99 1.15 10.19 4.74
C ARG A 99 0.11 10.24 5.83
N TYR A 100 -1.04 9.64 5.56
CA TYR A 100 -2.13 9.62 6.52
C TYR A 100 -1.70 8.97 7.83
N VAL A 101 -1.08 7.79 7.78
CA VAL A 101 -0.59 7.09 8.98
C VAL A 101 0.48 7.89 9.73
N ALA A 102 1.35 8.63 9.05
CA ALA A 102 2.44 9.34 9.68
C ALA A 102 2.04 10.71 10.27
N TYR A 103 1.06 11.40 9.69
CA TYR A 103 0.78 12.79 10.01
C TYR A 103 -0.65 13.06 10.47
N ASP A 104 -1.63 12.27 10.01
CA ASP A 104 -3.04 12.53 10.25
C ASP A 104 -3.67 11.51 11.20
N TRP A 105 -3.09 10.31 11.31
CA TRP A 105 -3.57 9.27 12.22
C TRP A 105 -3.21 9.63 13.66
N ASP A 106 -4.17 10.25 14.37
CA ASP A 106 -4.03 10.51 15.79
C ASP A 106 -4.37 9.26 16.62
N VAL A 107 -3.34 8.53 17.04
CA VAL A 107 -3.51 7.39 17.98
C VAL A 107 -3.78 7.89 19.42
N SER A 108 -3.54 9.17 19.71
CA SER A 108 -3.70 9.72 21.06
C SER A 108 -5.16 9.67 21.52
N GLU A 109 -6.12 9.73 20.59
CA GLU A 109 -7.55 9.55 20.90
C GLU A 109 -7.91 8.09 21.26
N LEU A 110 -7.14 7.11 20.80
CA LEU A 110 -7.32 5.68 21.12
C LEU A 110 -6.66 5.28 22.44
N VAL A 111 -5.56 5.96 22.80
CA VAL A 111 -4.89 5.82 24.10
C VAL A 111 -5.55 6.80 25.06
N GLY A 112 -6.78 6.51 25.45
CA GLY A 112 -7.55 7.36 26.36
C GLY A 112 -6.71 7.81 27.57
N SER A 113 -6.80 9.11 27.83
CA SER A 113 -6.44 9.80 29.07
C SER A 113 -6.45 8.86 30.29
N ASN A 114 -5.26 8.54 30.81
CA ASN A 114 -5.10 8.08 32.19
C ASN A 114 -4.95 9.28 33.11
#